data_AF-A0AAE8I926-F1
#
_entry.id   AF-A0AAE8I926-F1
#
_cell.length_a   1.000
_cell.length_b   1.000
_cell.length_c   1.000
_cell.angle_alpha   90.00
_cell.angle_beta   90.00
_cell.angle_gamma   90.00
#
_symmetry.space_group_name_H-M   'P 1'
#
loop_
_entity.id
_entity.type
_entity.pdbx_description
1 polymer ?
#
loop_
_entity_poly.entity_id
_entity_poly.type
_entity_poly.pdbx_seq_one_letter_code
_entity_poly.pdbx_strand_id
1 'polypeptide(L)'
;MARHVRNGLMIGAMALALASCGGRESLKPVAGQKLPAVPVGAATAPTAADMMDPGTQARPERNVELLTQSRQRGNDEFDLPPESRPQQ
;
A
#
# COMPACT_ATOMS: atom_id res chain seq x y z
N MET A 1 7.26 46.18 -10.55
CA MET A 1 8.20 45.35 -9.77
C MET A 1 7.61 44.86 -8.44
N ALA A 2 7.23 45.74 -7.50
CA ALA A 2 6.75 45.37 -6.16
C ALA A 2 5.52 44.43 -6.13
N ARG A 3 4.58 44.57 -7.07
CA ARG A 3 3.37 43.73 -7.16
C ARG A 3 3.67 42.27 -7.54
N HIS A 4 4.68 42.03 -8.37
CA HIS A 4 5.12 40.67 -8.73
C HIS A 4 5.90 40.00 -7.60
N VAL A 5 6.69 40.77 -6.86
CA VAL A 5 7.40 40.28 -5.66
C VAL A 5 6.41 39.86 -4.58
N ARG A 6 5.37 40.67 -4.33
CA ARG A 6 4.31 40.33 -3.35
C ARG A 6 3.52 39.08 -3.76
N ASN A 7 3.17 38.95 -5.03
CA ASN A 7 2.45 37.76 -5.52
C ASN A 7 3.34 36.51 -5.45
N GLY A 8 4.63 36.62 -5.77
CA GLY A 8 5.58 35.53 -5.64
C GLY A 8 5.74 35.07 -4.18
N LEU A 9 5.81 36.01 -3.24
CA LEU A 9 5.87 35.70 -1.80
C LEU A 9 4.62 34.95 -1.31
N MET A 10 3.43 35.39 -1.75
CA MET A 10 2.17 34.74 -1.37
C MET A 10 2.06 33.31 -1.93
N ILE A 11 2.43 33.12 -3.20
CA ILE A 11 2.45 31.78 -3.82
C ILE A 11 3.46 30.87 -3.12
N GLY A 12 4.66 31.39 -2.81
CA GLY A 12 5.69 30.64 -2.09
C GLY A 12 5.27 30.23 -0.68
N ALA A 13 4.65 31.14 0.08
CA ALA A 13 4.14 30.85 1.41
C ALA A 13 3.03 29.79 1.38
N MET A 14 2.13 29.84 0.40
CA MET A 14 1.07 28.85 0.25
C MET A 14 1.63 27.47 -0.12
N ALA A 15 2.61 27.41 -1.04
CA ALA A 15 3.27 26.15 -1.40
C ALA A 15 3.98 25.50 -0.19
N LEU A 16 4.64 26.30 0.65
CA LEU A 16 5.28 25.81 1.88
C LEU A 16 4.25 25.27 2.90
N ALA A 17 3.10 25.94 3.03
CA ALA A 17 2.04 25.49 3.92
C ALA A 17 1.43 24.14 3.47
N LEU A 18 1.27 23.90 2.15
CA LEU A 18 0.76 22.62 1.66
C LEU A 18 1.77 21.46 1.82
N ALA A 19 3.07 21.76 1.81
CA ALA A 19 4.11 20.74 1.95
C ALA A 19 4.26 20.20 3.39
N SER A 20 3.64 20.81 4.41
CA SER A 20 3.85 20.43 5.81
C SER A 20 3.07 19.18 6.26
N CYS A 21 2.23 18.58 5.41
CA CYS A 21 1.36 17.44 5.80
C CYS A 21 2.05 16.05 5.71
N GLY A 22 3.37 15.97 5.51
CA GLY A 22 4.11 14.74 5.22
C GLY A 22 5.02 14.19 6.33
N GLY A 23 4.86 14.62 7.59
CA GLY A 23 5.73 14.19 8.68
C GLY A 23 5.69 12.66 8.92
N ARG A 24 6.87 12.06 9.12
CA ARG A 24 7.02 10.63 9.47
C ARG A 24 7.64 10.53 10.85
N GLU A 25 6.95 9.88 11.77
CA GLU A 25 7.41 9.59 13.12
C GLU A 25 7.02 8.15 13.49
N SER A 26 7.74 7.55 14.43
CA SER A 26 7.37 6.23 14.96
C SER A 26 5.98 6.28 15.58
N LEU A 27 5.09 5.42 15.09
CA LEU A 27 3.73 5.32 15.62
C LEU A 27 3.74 4.77 17.05
N LYS A 28 2.96 5.42 17.90
CA LYS A 28 2.76 5.04 19.30
C LYS A 28 1.25 4.95 19.56
N PRO A 29 0.80 4.04 20.44
CA PRO A 29 -0.59 4.03 20.88
C PRO A 29 -0.97 5.39 21.45
N VAL A 30 -2.25 5.74 21.30
CA VAL A 30 -2.82 6.89 22.02
C VAL A 30 -2.63 6.66 23.51
N ALA A 31 -2.39 7.75 24.26
CA ALA A 31 -2.22 7.68 25.71
C ALA A 31 -3.37 6.90 26.38
N GLY A 32 -3.03 5.93 27.24
CA GLY A 32 -3.98 5.05 27.89
C GLY A 32 -4.40 3.81 27.09
N GLN A 33 -4.02 3.70 25.82
CA GLN A 33 -4.26 2.51 25.00
C GLN A 33 -3.03 1.59 24.99
N LYS A 34 -3.29 0.28 24.85
CA LYS A 34 -2.27 -0.76 24.70
C LYS A 34 -2.20 -1.21 23.25
N LEU A 35 -1.09 -1.85 22.87
CA LEU A 35 -1.02 -2.53 21.57
C LEU A 35 -2.09 -3.62 21.48
N PRO A 36 -2.55 -3.96 20.26
CA PRO A 36 -3.39 -5.13 20.02
C PRO A 36 -2.82 -6.41 20.65
N ALA A 37 -3.73 -7.31 21.04
CA ALA A 37 -3.36 -8.61 21.59
C ALA A 37 -2.60 -9.47 20.56
N VAL A 38 -1.89 -10.48 21.06
CA VAL A 38 -1.20 -11.46 20.22
C VAL A 38 -2.21 -12.19 19.32
N PRO A 39 -2.02 -12.18 17.99
CA PRO A 39 -2.89 -12.92 17.08
C PRO A 39 -2.86 -14.43 17.37
N VAL A 40 -3.97 -15.11 17.07
CA VAL A 40 -4.03 -16.57 17.17
C VAL A 40 -2.98 -17.19 16.24
N GLY A 41 -2.15 -18.08 16.78
CA GLY A 41 -1.07 -18.74 16.04
C GLY A 41 0.24 -17.97 15.97
N ALA A 42 0.33 -16.76 16.55
CA ALA A 42 1.57 -16.00 16.66
C ALA A 42 2.21 -16.17 18.05
N ALA A 43 3.54 -16.18 18.11
CA ALA A 43 4.28 -16.27 19.38
C ALA A 43 4.24 -14.94 20.17
N THR A 44 4.18 -13.81 19.47
CA THR A 44 4.22 -12.45 20.04
C THR A 44 3.32 -11.51 19.25
N ALA A 45 2.96 -10.37 19.86
CA ALA A 45 2.20 -9.33 19.19
C ALA A 45 3.11 -8.57 18.20
N PRO A 46 2.59 -8.18 17.02
CA PRO A 46 3.36 -7.39 16.06
C PRO A 46 3.64 -5.98 16.58
N THR A 47 4.77 -5.42 16.20
CA THR A 47 5.11 -4.03 16.51
C THR A 47 4.33 -3.06 15.62
N ALA A 48 4.33 -1.77 15.98
CA ALA A 48 3.70 -0.74 15.14
C ALA A 48 4.36 -0.63 13.74
N ALA A 49 5.65 -0.97 13.63
CA ALA A 49 6.34 -1.01 12.33
C ALA A 49 5.85 -2.20 11.49
N ASP A 50 5.74 -3.39 12.10
CA ASP A 50 5.28 -4.61 11.40
C ASP A 50 3.84 -4.45 10.87
N MET A 51 2.97 -3.74 11.61
CA MET A 51 1.60 -3.45 11.17
C MET A 51 1.52 -2.51 9.97
N MET A 52 2.55 -1.69 9.76
CA MET A 52 2.64 -0.77 8.63
C MET A 52 3.34 -1.40 7.41
N ASP A 53 3.87 -2.61 7.55
CA ASP A 53 4.43 -3.37 6.46
C ASP A 53 3.32 -4.19 5.75
N PRO A 54 2.96 -3.86 4.49
CA PRO A 54 1.92 -4.59 3.79
C PRO A 54 2.37 -6.02 3.47
N GLY A 55 1.62 -7.01 3.95
CA GLY A 55 1.86 -8.40 3.62
C GLY A 55 1.68 -8.73 2.13
N THR A 56 2.12 -9.92 1.73
CA THR A 56 2.10 -10.40 0.33
C THR A 56 0.71 -10.37 -0.32
N GLN A 57 -0.34 -10.64 0.44
CA GLN A 57 -1.73 -10.57 -0.07
C GLN A 57 -2.20 -9.13 -0.30
N ALA A 58 -1.75 -8.19 0.54
CA ALA A 58 -2.13 -6.78 0.45
C ALA A 58 -1.34 -6.05 -0.65
N ARG A 59 -0.07 -6.44 -0.85
CA ARG A 59 0.81 -5.88 -1.87
C ARG A 59 1.65 -6.99 -2.49
N PRO A 60 1.07 -7.78 -3.41
CA PRO A 60 1.81 -8.85 -4.07
C PRO A 60 2.95 -8.27 -4.89
N GLU A 61 4.06 -9.00 -4.92
CA GLU A 61 5.15 -8.67 -5.82
C GLU A 61 4.66 -8.75 -7.27
N ARG A 62 5.06 -7.76 -8.06
CA ARG A 62 4.84 -7.78 -9.50
C ARG A 62 6.13 -8.25 -10.14
N ASN A 63 6.04 -9.23 -11.04
CA ASN A 63 7.15 -9.53 -11.91
C ASN A 63 7.51 -8.25 -12.70
N VAL A 64 8.77 -7.83 -12.61
CA VAL A 64 9.32 -6.66 -13.31
C VAL A 64 9.96 -7.05 -14.64
N GLU A 65 9.93 -8.34 -15.00
CA GLU A 65 10.46 -8.79 -16.28
C GLU A 65 9.72 -8.15 -17.44
N LEU A 66 10.48 -7.45 -18.27
CA LEU A 66 9.94 -6.72 -19.40
C LEU A 66 9.59 -7.70 -20.51
N LEU A 67 8.31 -7.99 -20.70
CA LEU A 67 7.83 -8.70 -21.88
C LEU A 67 7.87 -7.74 -23.08
N THR A 68 8.87 -7.88 -23.94
CA THR A 68 9.02 -7.06 -25.16
C THR A 68 8.07 -7.47 -26.29
N GLN A 69 7.46 -8.64 -26.17
CA GLN A 69 6.50 -9.19 -27.12
C GLN A 69 5.57 -10.18 -26.41
N SER A 70 4.35 -10.32 -26.92
CA SER A 70 3.40 -11.31 -26.44
C SER A 70 3.89 -12.74 -26.68
N ARG A 71 3.53 -13.66 -25.79
CA ARG A 71 3.73 -15.11 -25.96
C ARG A 71 2.37 -15.80 -25.96
N GLN A 72 2.22 -16.84 -26.76
CA GLN A 72 1.06 -17.73 -26.68
C GLN A 72 1.06 -18.37 -25.28
N ARG A 73 -0.08 -18.31 -24.57
CA ARG A 73 -0.24 -19.08 -23.33
C ARG A 73 -0.25 -20.57 -23.65
N GLY A 74 0.36 -21.36 -22.78
CA GLY A 74 0.21 -22.81 -22.81
C GLY A 74 -1.25 -23.20 -22.59
N ASN A 75 -1.57 -24.46 -22.90
CA ASN A 75 -2.87 -25.01 -22.53
C ASN A 75 -3.07 -24.89 -21.02
N ASP A 76 -4.26 -24.48 -20.62
CA ASP A 76 -4.64 -24.41 -19.21
C ASP A 76 -4.97 -25.82 -18.72
N GLU A 77 -4.13 -26.37 -17.84
CA GLU A 77 -4.32 -27.71 -17.26
C GLU A 77 -5.65 -27.81 -16.46
N PHE A 78 -6.21 -26.66 -16.07
CA PHE A 78 -7.46 -26.56 -15.34
C PHE A 78 -8.66 -26.18 -16.23
N ASP A 79 -8.48 -26.13 -17.57
CA ASP A 79 -9.59 -26.01 -18.53
C ASP A 79 -10.34 -27.34 -18.64
N LEU A 80 -10.97 -27.72 -17.53
CA LEU A 80 -11.76 -28.93 -17.42
C LEU A 80 -13.08 -28.73 -18.17
N PRO A 81 -13.57 -29.75 -18.90
CA PRO A 81 -14.88 -29.68 -19.52
C PRO A 81 -15.96 -29.47 -18.44
N PRO A 82 -17.07 -28.79 -18.79
CA PRO A 82 -18.17 -28.60 -17.86
C PRO A 82 -18.69 -29.95 -17.34
N GLU A 83 -19.13 -29.97 -16.08
CA GLU A 83 -19.64 -31.21 -15.49
C GLU A 83 -20.85 -31.74 -16.27
N SER A 84 -20.85 -33.04 -16.53
CA SER A 84 -21.95 -33.72 -17.23
C SER A 84 -23.30 -33.61 -16.50
N ARG A 85 -23.28 -33.30 -15.19
CA ARG A 85 -24.47 -33.01 -14.38
C ARG A 85 -24.16 -31.84 -13.44
N PRO A 86 -24.46 -30.60 -13.83
CA PRO A 86 -24.35 -29.45 -12.93
C PRO A 86 -25.24 -29.71 -11.71
N GLN A 87 -24.66 -29.69 -10.51
CA GLN A 87 -25.46 -29.71 -9.27
C GLN A 87 -26.25 -28.40 -9.22
N GLN A 88 -27.58 -28.50 -9.22
CA GLN A 88 -28.50 -27.37 -9.06
C GLN A 88 -28.60 -26.96 -7.60
#